data_AF-A0A246U5E4-F1
#
_entry.id   AF-A0A246U5E4-F1
#
_cell.length_a   1.000
_cell.length_b   1.000
_cell.length_c   1.000
_cell.angle_alpha   90.00
_cell.angle_beta   90.00
_cell.angle_gamma   90.00
#
_symmetry.space_group_name_H-M   'P 1'
#
loop_
_entity.id
_entity.type
_entity.pdbx_description
1 polymer ?
#
loop_
_entity_poly.entity_id
_entity_poly.type
_entity_poly.pdbx_seq_one_letter_code
_entity_poly.pdbx_strand_id
1 'polypeptide(L)'
;MTATGINPLVAVIATGGTIASERAENGASAPSLSGKSLLGLLPDMPVDLRPIELMAKDSASLTLADMQEISKKVGELLADAAVNGVVILHGTDAMEETALLVHLQHGLNKPVVFTGAQFTADHPKADGPANLGAAVAAASDPVNAGRGVLISFGGRLLPAWGLYKHSSDVADAFRQSRPLENPPSPRFAATLDNVRVDVVAIYPGCDSAHMDASLRANADGIILAALGSGNANPRLVEAVRRCADVGVPVVVSSRVSDGLLVSSYGGGGGGHDLADAGASHSSTLRPGQARILLATLVASGATAELIEQAFADFAGDRKP
;
A
#
# COMPACT_ATOMS: atom_id res chain seq x y z
N MET A 1 -38.89 6.56 25.80
CA MET A 1 -38.91 6.25 24.36
C MET A 1 -37.48 6.35 23.87
N THR A 2 -36.73 5.26 23.89
CA THR A 2 -35.36 5.24 23.34
C THR A 2 -35.51 5.23 21.83
N ALA A 3 -34.95 6.22 21.14
CA ALA A 3 -34.79 6.14 19.70
C ALA A 3 -34.07 4.81 19.41
N THR A 4 -34.74 3.90 18.71
CA THR A 4 -34.15 2.69 18.15
C THR A 4 -33.14 3.15 17.11
N GLY A 5 -31.93 3.49 17.57
CA GLY A 5 -30.81 3.81 16.70
C GLY A 5 -30.50 2.58 15.88
N ILE A 6 -30.58 2.71 14.56
CA ILE A 6 -30.10 1.67 13.65
C ILE A 6 -28.58 1.63 13.83
N ASN A 7 -28.03 0.47 14.21
CA ASN A 7 -26.59 0.29 14.31
C ASN A 7 -25.95 0.55 12.93
N PRO A 8 -24.78 1.20 12.85
CA PRO A 8 -24.05 1.29 11.59
C PRO A 8 -23.69 -0.12 11.11
N LEU A 9 -23.84 -0.35 9.80
CA LEU A 9 -23.44 -1.59 9.17
C LEU A 9 -22.03 -1.46 8.60
N VAL A 10 -21.10 -2.28 9.12
CA VAL A 10 -19.74 -2.38 8.60
C VAL A 10 -19.59 -3.66 7.80
N ALA A 11 -19.18 -3.52 6.54
CA ALA A 11 -18.83 -4.66 5.70
C ALA A 11 -17.38 -5.08 6.00
N VAL A 12 -17.15 -6.37 6.22
CA VAL A 12 -15.82 -6.92 6.52
C VAL A 12 -15.40 -7.87 5.41
N ILE A 13 -14.48 -7.42 4.56
CA ILE A 13 -13.90 -8.21 3.47
C ILE A 13 -12.77 -9.08 4.03
N ALA A 14 -12.89 -10.39 3.88
CA ALA A 14 -11.81 -11.34 4.14
C ALA A 14 -11.06 -11.65 2.84
N THR A 15 -9.74 -11.42 2.85
CA THR A 15 -8.85 -11.77 1.72
C THR A 15 -7.85 -12.88 2.07
N GLY A 16 -7.88 -13.38 3.31
CA GLY A 16 -6.91 -14.31 3.90
C GLY A 16 -5.98 -13.62 4.91
N GLY A 17 -4.75 -14.13 5.02
CA GLY A 17 -3.72 -13.59 5.91
C GLY A 17 -3.68 -14.17 7.33
N THR A 18 -2.63 -13.81 8.07
CA THR A 18 -2.27 -14.38 9.38
C THR A 18 -3.39 -14.34 10.43
N ILE A 19 -4.26 -13.32 10.39
CA ILE A 19 -5.39 -13.19 11.31
C ILE A 19 -6.34 -14.40 11.26
N ALA A 20 -6.42 -15.04 10.10
CA ALA A 20 -7.25 -16.20 9.84
C ALA A 20 -6.47 -17.52 9.88
N SER A 21 -5.19 -17.50 10.27
CA SER A 21 -4.30 -18.66 10.21
C SER A 21 -3.91 -19.18 11.59
N GLU A 22 -3.73 -20.49 11.67
CA GLU A 22 -3.13 -21.21 12.80
C GLU A 22 -1.83 -21.88 12.37
N ARG A 23 -0.95 -22.12 13.34
CA ARG A 23 0.31 -22.83 13.10
C ARG A 23 0.09 -24.34 13.16
N ALA A 24 0.41 -25.02 12.07
CA ALA A 24 0.43 -26.48 12.01
C ALA A 24 1.64 -27.06 12.76
N GLU A 25 1.60 -28.36 13.09
CA GLU A 25 2.69 -29.05 13.82
C GLU A 25 4.06 -28.97 13.14
N ASN A 26 4.09 -28.83 11.81
CA ASN A 26 5.32 -28.66 11.03
C ASN A 26 5.88 -27.22 11.07
N GLY A 27 5.25 -26.31 11.80
CA GLY A 27 5.64 -24.91 11.96
C GLY A 27 5.13 -23.96 10.87
N ALA A 28 4.48 -24.47 9.82
CA ALA A 28 3.86 -23.64 8.77
C ALA A 28 2.53 -23.05 9.25
N SER A 29 2.19 -21.84 8.79
CA SER A 29 0.88 -21.24 9.05
C SER A 29 -0.08 -21.59 7.92
N ALA A 30 -1.30 -22.03 8.25
CA ALA A 30 -2.33 -22.35 7.28
C ALA A 30 -3.66 -21.67 7.67
N PRO A 31 -4.48 -21.23 6.69
CA PRO A 31 -5.80 -20.67 6.98
C PRO A 31 -6.66 -21.69 7.75
N SER A 32 -7.18 -21.29 8.91
CA SER A 32 -8.04 -22.11 9.76
C SER A 32 -9.39 -21.45 10.09
N LEU A 33 -9.48 -20.12 9.99
CA LEU A 33 -10.66 -19.36 10.37
C LEU A 33 -11.30 -18.65 9.16
N SER A 34 -12.62 -18.72 9.03
CA SER A 34 -13.37 -17.88 8.08
C SER A 34 -13.46 -16.45 8.60
N GLY A 35 -13.72 -15.47 7.73
CA GLY A 35 -14.02 -14.10 8.14
C GLY A 35 -15.19 -14.07 9.12
N LYS A 36 -16.24 -14.85 8.88
CA LYS A 36 -17.36 -15.01 9.82
C LYS A 36 -16.93 -15.52 11.20
N SER A 37 -15.99 -16.47 11.26
CA SER A 37 -15.46 -17.00 12.53
C SER A 37 -14.73 -15.92 13.32
N LEU A 38 -13.94 -15.08 12.64
CA LEU A 38 -13.20 -13.99 13.28
C LEU A 38 -14.12 -12.92 13.88
N LEU A 39 -15.25 -12.62 13.22
CA LEU A 39 -16.23 -11.68 13.76
C LEU A 39 -16.87 -12.20 15.06
N GLY A 40 -17.00 -13.51 15.23
CA GLY A 40 -17.51 -14.12 16.47
C GLY A 40 -16.55 -13.98 17.66
N LEU A 41 -15.29 -13.57 17.45
CA LEU A 41 -14.32 -13.31 18.51
C LEU A 41 -14.38 -11.88 19.04
N LEU A 42 -15.12 -11.00 18.36
CA LEU A 42 -15.26 -9.61 18.78
C LEU A 42 -16.20 -9.49 19.98
N PRO A 43 -15.92 -8.57 20.92
CA PRO A 43 -16.87 -8.26 21.98
C PRO A 43 -18.15 -7.66 21.40
N ASP A 44 -19.25 -7.76 22.14
CA ASP A 44 -20.51 -7.11 21.79
C ASP A 44 -20.28 -5.60 21.57
N MET A 45 -20.68 -5.13 20.40
CA MET A 45 -20.56 -3.74 19.98
C MET A 45 -21.82 -3.30 19.25
N PRO A 46 -22.22 -2.01 19.34
CA PRO A 46 -23.40 -1.49 18.68
C PRO A 46 -23.15 -1.25 17.18
N VAL A 47 -22.69 -2.29 16.47
CA VAL A 47 -22.32 -2.27 15.04
C VAL A 47 -22.79 -3.57 14.43
N ASP A 48 -23.52 -3.49 13.32
CA ASP A 48 -23.89 -4.67 12.55
C ASP A 48 -22.73 -5.03 11.62
N LEU A 49 -22.39 -6.32 11.52
CA LEU A 49 -21.27 -6.79 10.72
C LEU A 49 -21.74 -7.64 9.56
N ARG A 50 -21.29 -7.30 8.34
CA ARG A 50 -21.55 -8.08 7.12
C ARG A 50 -20.25 -8.73 6.65
N PRO A 51 -19.99 -10.03 6.94
CA PRO A 51 -18.83 -10.72 6.40
C PRO A 51 -18.95 -10.91 4.89
N ILE A 52 -17.83 -10.71 4.18
CA ILE A 52 -17.68 -10.94 2.75
C ILE A 52 -16.41 -11.76 2.54
N GLU A 53 -16.59 -13.03 2.16
CA GLU A 53 -15.47 -13.88 1.77
C GLU A 53 -15.12 -13.56 0.30
N LEU A 54 -14.04 -12.81 0.09
CA LEU A 54 -13.60 -12.43 -1.26
C LEU A 54 -12.58 -13.42 -1.80
N MET A 55 -11.55 -13.71 -1.00
CA MET A 55 -10.49 -14.64 -1.36
C MET A 55 -9.80 -15.17 -0.09
N ALA A 56 -8.96 -16.19 -0.25
CA ALA A 56 -8.14 -16.74 0.82
C ALA A 56 -6.71 -16.96 0.29
N LYS A 57 -5.95 -15.88 0.18
CA LYS A 57 -4.56 -15.88 -0.34
C LYS A 57 -3.59 -15.35 0.70
N ASP A 58 -2.36 -15.87 0.65
CA ASP A 58 -1.22 -15.26 1.34
C ASP A 58 -0.89 -13.93 0.67
N SER A 59 -0.71 -12.86 1.45
CA SER A 59 -0.34 -11.54 0.95
C SER A 59 0.94 -11.56 0.12
N ALA A 60 1.88 -12.47 0.41
CA ALA A 60 3.13 -12.59 -0.35
C ALA A 60 2.92 -13.16 -1.77
N SER A 61 1.75 -13.76 -2.03
CA SER A 61 1.37 -14.34 -3.33
C SER A 61 0.38 -13.48 -4.10
N LEU A 62 0.02 -12.29 -3.59
CA LEU A 62 -0.92 -11.40 -4.27
C LEU A 62 -0.28 -10.76 -5.51
N THR A 63 -1.09 -10.68 -6.56
CA THR A 63 -0.78 -9.97 -7.80
C THR A 63 -1.50 -8.63 -7.87
N LEU A 64 -1.16 -7.79 -8.86
CA LEU A 64 -1.92 -6.54 -9.10
C LEU A 64 -3.40 -6.83 -9.43
N ALA A 65 -3.70 -7.93 -10.11
CA ALA A 65 -5.07 -8.36 -10.37
C ALA A 65 -5.84 -8.70 -9.09
N ASP A 66 -5.18 -9.36 -8.12
CA ASP A 66 -5.79 -9.65 -6.82
C ASP A 66 -6.06 -8.37 -6.03
N MET A 67 -5.09 -7.44 -6.00
CA MET A 67 -5.27 -6.13 -5.38
C MET A 67 -6.40 -5.33 -6.07
N GLN A 68 -6.52 -5.45 -7.40
CA GLN A 68 -7.59 -4.81 -8.17
C GLN A 68 -8.96 -5.39 -7.84
N GLU A 69 -9.07 -6.71 -7.61
CA GLU A 69 -10.31 -7.36 -7.16
C GLU A 69 -10.74 -6.84 -5.78
N ILE A 70 -9.80 -6.72 -4.84
CA ILE A 70 -10.05 -6.11 -3.52
C ILE A 70 -10.55 -4.68 -3.68
N SER A 71 -9.87 -3.88 -4.49
CA SER A 71 -10.26 -2.49 -4.73
C SER A 71 -11.64 -2.37 -5.37
N LYS A 72 -11.96 -3.21 -6.36
CA LYS A 72 -13.30 -3.25 -6.97
C LYS A 72 -14.37 -3.56 -5.94
N LYS A 73 -14.14 -4.56 -5.07
CA LYS A 73 -15.08 -4.92 -4.00
C LYS A 73 -15.31 -3.76 -3.02
N VAL A 74 -14.25 -3.02 -2.68
CA VAL A 74 -14.38 -1.81 -1.85
C VAL A 74 -15.27 -0.78 -2.55
N GLY A 75 -15.05 -0.51 -3.84
CA GLY A 75 -15.88 0.42 -4.62
C GLY A 75 -17.36 0.04 -4.64
N GLU A 76 -17.68 -1.25 -4.78
CA GLU A 76 -19.06 -1.76 -4.72
C GLU A 76 -19.73 -1.46 -3.35
N LEU A 77 -18.99 -1.61 -2.25
CA LEU A 77 -19.50 -1.37 -0.89
C LEU A 77 -19.60 0.13 -0.55
N LEU A 78 -18.70 0.94 -1.10
CA LEU A 78 -18.81 2.39 -1.00
C LEU A 78 -20.09 2.90 -1.67
N ALA A 79 -20.55 2.25 -2.74
CA ALA A 79 -21.80 2.56 -3.42
C ALA A 79 -23.07 2.02 -2.72
N ASP A 80 -22.96 0.96 -1.90
CA ASP A 80 -24.12 0.38 -1.18
C ASP A 80 -24.60 1.31 -0.05
N ALA A 81 -25.77 1.92 -0.20
CA ALA A 81 -26.35 2.85 0.77
C ALA A 81 -26.60 2.23 2.17
N ALA A 82 -26.71 0.91 2.28
CA ALA A 82 -26.86 0.23 3.56
C ALA A 82 -25.53 0.12 4.34
N VAL A 83 -24.37 0.20 3.66
CA VAL A 83 -23.05 0.09 4.29
C VAL A 83 -22.58 1.45 4.77
N ASN A 84 -22.14 1.54 6.03
CA ASN A 84 -21.62 2.75 6.65
C ASN A 84 -20.08 2.81 6.68
N GLY A 85 -19.40 1.67 6.60
CA GLY A 85 -17.94 1.59 6.55
C GLY A 85 -17.46 0.22 6.06
N VAL A 86 -16.19 0.16 5.67
CA VAL A 86 -15.56 -1.07 5.13
C VAL A 86 -14.30 -1.39 5.91
N VAL A 87 -14.20 -2.63 6.38
CA VAL A 87 -12.98 -3.22 6.95
C VAL A 87 -12.44 -4.27 5.99
N ILE A 88 -11.13 -4.30 5.78
CA ILE A 88 -10.45 -5.31 4.97
C ILE A 88 -9.48 -6.06 5.87
N LEU A 89 -9.72 -7.37 6.03
CA LEU A 89 -8.77 -8.28 6.64
C LEU A 89 -7.75 -8.70 5.58
N HIS A 90 -6.49 -8.38 5.81
CA HIS A 90 -5.42 -8.58 4.84
C HIS A 90 -4.16 -9.13 5.51
N GLY A 91 -3.39 -9.92 4.75
CA GLY A 91 -2.06 -10.36 5.17
C GLY A 91 -1.08 -9.18 5.23
N THR A 92 -0.14 -9.21 6.17
CA THR A 92 0.66 -8.03 6.50
C THR A 92 1.78 -7.73 5.50
N ASP A 93 2.18 -8.68 4.66
CA ASP A 93 3.35 -8.51 3.78
C ASP A 93 3.10 -7.56 2.61
N ALA A 94 1.85 -7.43 2.15
CA ALA A 94 1.46 -6.57 1.04
C ALA A 94 0.30 -5.61 1.40
N MET A 95 -0.03 -5.46 2.69
CA MET A 95 -1.15 -4.63 3.14
C MET A 95 -0.98 -3.16 2.74
N GLU A 96 0.23 -2.63 2.88
CA GLU A 96 0.56 -1.25 2.52
C GLU A 96 0.37 -0.95 1.02
N GLU A 97 0.63 -1.93 0.16
CA GLU A 97 0.49 -1.83 -1.29
C GLU A 97 -1.00 -1.81 -1.68
N THR A 98 -1.78 -2.79 -1.20
CA THR A 98 -3.22 -2.86 -1.48
C THR A 98 -3.97 -1.65 -0.92
N ALA A 99 -3.62 -1.20 0.30
CA ALA A 99 -4.25 -0.04 0.92
C ALA A 99 -4.02 1.24 0.11
N LEU A 100 -2.81 1.42 -0.44
CA LEU A 100 -2.50 2.55 -1.32
C LEU A 100 -3.30 2.47 -2.63
N LEU A 101 -3.43 1.29 -3.23
CA LEU A 101 -4.23 1.13 -4.45
C LEU A 101 -5.69 1.56 -4.22
N VAL A 102 -6.30 1.09 -3.13
CA VAL A 102 -7.69 1.47 -2.78
C VAL A 102 -7.80 2.98 -2.55
N HIS A 103 -6.81 3.60 -1.90
CA HIS A 103 -6.77 5.04 -1.69
C HIS A 103 -6.76 5.83 -3.00
N LEU A 104 -5.99 5.36 -3.98
CA LEU A 104 -5.83 6.03 -5.28
C LEU A 104 -7.05 5.88 -6.20
N GLN A 105 -7.80 4.78 -6.09
CA GLN A 105 -8.88 4.49 -7.03
C GLN A 105 -10.25 5.05 -6.62
N HIS A 106 -10.49 5.31 -5.33
CA HIS A 106 -11.86 5.59 -4.82
C HIS A 106 -12.04 6.97 -4.21
N GLY A 107 -13.14 7.64 -4.56
CA GLY A 107 -13.67 8.75 -3.78
C GLY A 107 -14.27 8.23 -2.46
N LEU A 108 -13.59 8.47 -1.34
CA LEU A 108 -13.97 7.92 -0.05
C LEU A 108 -15.03 8.80 0.62
N ASN A 109 -16.28 8.34 0.56
CA ASN A 109 -17.44 8.94 1.23
C ASN A 109 -17.80 8.23 2.54
N LYS A 110 -17.10 7.14 2.86
CA LYS A 110 -17.26 6.30 4.04
C LYS A 110 -15.88 5.85 4.53
N PRO A 111 -15.72 5.53 5.83
CA PRO A 111 -14.46 4.99 6.34
C PRO A 111 -14.07 3.67 5.65
N VAL A 112 -12.78 3.55 5.29
CA VAL A 112 -12.18 2.33 4.76
C VAL A 112 -10.93 2.01 5.57
N VAL A 113 -10.93 0.86 6.24
CA VAL A 113 -9.88 0.48 7.19
C VAL A 113 -9.32 -0.91 6.87
N PHE A 114 -8.03 -0.97 6.58
CA PHE A 114 -7.29 -2.22 6.48
C PHE A 114 -6.82 -2.68 7.87
N THR A 115 -6.79 -3.99 8.09
CA THR A 115 -6.25 -4.58 9.32
C THR A 115 -5.82 -6.03 9.09
N GLY A 116 -5.15 -6.61 10.09
CA GLY A 116 -4.64 -7.97 10.06
C GLY A 116 -4.03 -8.34 11.41
N ALA A 117 -3.12 -9.32 11.41
CA ALA A 117 -2.39 -9.73 12.59
C ALA A 117 -0.91 -9.97 12.25
N GLN A 118 -0.02 -9.63 13.17
CA GLN A 118 1.38 -10.01 13.08
C GLN A 118 1.57 -11.47 13.51
N PHE A 119 0.82 -11.90 14.51
CA PHE A 119 0.90 -13.23 15.09
C PHE A 119 -0.35 -14.06 14.73
N THR A 120 -0.16 -15.38 14.56
CA THR A 120 -1.25 -16.32 14.29
C THR A 120 -2.22 -16.40 15.47
N ALA A 121 -3.43 -16.89 15.21
CA ALA A 121 -4.51 -16.91 16.20
C ALA A 121 -4.19 -17.76 17.46
N ASP A 122 -3.34 -18.77 17.32
CA ASP A 122 -2.87 -19.65 18.40
C ASP A 122 -1.68 -19.08 19.20
N HIS A 123 -1.10 -17.96 18.78
CA HIS A 123 0.07 -17.39 19.44
C HIS A 123 -0.29 -16.71 20.78
N PRO A 124 0.53 -16.83 21.85
CA PRO A 124 0.26 -16.18 23.14
C PRO A 124 0.15 -14.65 23.10
N LYS A 125 0.66 -14.04 22.03
CA LYS A 125 0.59 -12.59 21.75
C LYS A 125 -0.28 -12.28 20.53
N ALA A 126 -1.26 -13.13 20.22
CA ALA A 126 -2.19 -12.89 19.11
C ALA A 126 -2.79 -11.47 19.20
N ASP A 127 -2.62 -10.71 18.13
CA ASP A 127 -2.99 -9.30 18.04
C ASP A 127 -4.22 -9.06 17.14
N GLY A 128 -4.62 -10.07 16.36
CA GLY A 128 -5.74 -10.02 15.41
C GLY A 128 -7.06 -9.51 15.99
N PRO A 129 -7.59 -10.07 17.09
CA PRO A 129 -8.87 -9.62 17.66
C PRO A 129 -8.86 -8.14 18.08
N ALA A 130 -7.76 -7.66 18.67
CA ALA A 130 -7.63 -6.26 19.09
C ALA A 130 -7.53 -5.33 17.87
N ASN A 131 -6.73 -5.69 16.87
CA ASN A 131 -6.60 -4.93 15.63
C ASN A 131 -7.94 -4.84 14.89
N LEU A 132 -8.68 -5.95 14.81
CA LEU A 132 -10.00 -6.02 14.18
C LEU A 132 -11.06 -5.21 14.93
N GLY A 133 -11.13 -5.32 16.25
CA GLY A 133 -12.05 -4.53 17.06
C GLY A 133 -11.83 -3.03 16.88
N ALA A 134 -10.56 -2.60 16.87
CA ALA A 134 -10.18 -1.20 16.59
C ALA A 134 -10.52 -0.79 15.14
N ALA A 135 -10.34 -1.70 14.17
CA ALA A 135 -10.67 -1.43 12.77
C ALA A 135 -12.18 -1.23 12.57
N VAL A 136 -13.02 -2.05 13.20
CA VAL A 136 -14.48 -1.93 13.15
C VAL A 136 -14.95 -0.63 13.82
N ALA A 137 -14.38 -0.30 14.99
CA ALA A 137 -14.69 0.96 15.66
C ALA A 137 -14.33 2.17 14.77
N ALA A 138 -13.15 2.16 14.17
CA ALA A 138 -12.71 3.21 13.24
C ALA A 138 -13.58 3.27 11.98
N ALA A 139 -14.00 2.12 11.44
CA ALA A 139 -14.85 2.05 10.26
C ALA A 139 -16.31 2.51 10.53
N SER A 140 -16.74 2.49 11.79
CA SER A 140 -18.07 2.93 12.22
C SER A 140 -18.15 4.44 12.47
N ASP A 141 -17.02 5.12 12.60
CA ASP A 141 -16.96 6.56 12.85
C ASP A 141 -16.82 7.35 11.53
N PRO A 142 -17.87 8.10 11.11
CA PRO A 142 -17.87 8.82 9.84
C PRO A 142 -16.78 9.91 9.75
N VAL A 143 -16.19 10.35 10.87
CA VAL A 143 -15.06 11.30 10.85
C VAL A 143 -13.87 10.74 10.08
N ASN A 144 -13.73 9.40 10.02
CA ASN A 144 -12.62 8.75 9.35
C ASN A 144 -12.77 8.69 7.83
N ALA A 145 -13.95 8.98 7.26
CA ALA A 145 -14.15 8.99 5.80
C ALA A 145 -13.23 10.02 5.10
N GLY A 146 -13.14 11.23 5.68
CA GLY A 146 -12.32 12.31 5.13
C GLY A 146 -10.81 12.14 5.32
N ARG A 147 -10.37 11.14 6.10
CA ARG A 147 -8.96 10.89 6.40
C ARG A 147 -8.26 10.01 5.38
N GLY A 148 -8.97 9.52 4.37
CA GLY A 148 -8.44 8.58 3.38
C GLY A 148 -8.54 7.12 3.83
N VAL A 149 -7.80 6.21 3.16
CA VAL A 149 -7.70 4.82 3.62
C VAL A 149 -6.79 4.78 4.84
N LEU A 150 -7.22 4.05 5.85
CA LEU A 150 -6.48 3.89 7.11
C LEU A 150 -6.10 2.43 7.34
N ILE A 151 -5.08 2.20 8.15
CA ILE A 151 -4.64 0.89 8.63
C ILE A 151 -4.73 0.89 10.16
N SER A 152 -5.52 -0.04 10.71
CA SER A 152 -5.62 -0.29 12.16
C SER A 152 -4.71 -1.45 12.53
N PHE A 153 -3.58 -1.15 13.16
CA PHE A 153 -2.56 -2.15 13.49
C PHE A 153 -1.67 -1.69 14.65
N GLY A 154 -1.26 -2.61 15.52
CA GLY A 154 -0.30 -2.31 16.59
C GLY A 154 -0.78 -1.25 17.59
N GLY A 155 -2.11 -1.13 17.78
CA GLY A 155 -2.72 -0.11 18.64
C GLY A 155 -2.77 1.30 18.03
N ARG A 156 -2.52 1.44 16.72
CA ARG A 156 -2.55 2.73 16.03
C ARG A 156 -3.49 2.69 14.83
N LEU A 157 -3.99 3.87 14.45
CA LEU A 157 -4.78 4.09 13.24
C LEU A 157 -3.98 5.01 12.31
N LEU A 158 -3.43 4.42 11.25
CA LEU A 158 -2.37 5.00 10.42
C LEU A 158 -2.91 5.33 9.02
N PRO A 159 -2.56 6.47 8.42
CA PRO A 159 -2.86 6.73 7.01
C PRO A 159 -2.08 5.78 6.10
N ALA A 160 -2.71 5.35 5.00
CA ALA A 160 -2.10 4.44 4.05
C ALA A 160 -0.89 5.05 3.32
N TRP A 161 -0.92 6.35 3.00
CA TRP A 161 0.15 7.00 2.24
C TRP A 161 1.50 6.98 2.98
N GLY A 162 2.55 6.51 2.31
CA GLY A 162 3.91 6.45 2.85
C GLY A 162 4.13 5.35 3.88
N LEU A 163 3.15 4.46 4.10
CA LEU A 163 3.26 3.38 5.07
C LEU A 163 4.08 2.22 4.51
N TYR A 164 4.89 1.60 5.37
CA TYR A 164 5.57 0.34 5.09
C TYR A 164 5.68 -0.54 6.34
N LYS A 165 5.77 -1.85 6.16
CA LYS A 165 6.04 -2.83 7.22
C LYS A 165 7.52 -2.82 7.55
N HIS A 166 7.86 -2.28 8.72
CA HIS A 166 9.24 -2.08 9.16
C HIS A 166 9.82 -3.26 9.95
N SER A 167 8.98 -4.16 10.47
CA SER A 167 9.40 -5.30 11.28
C SER A 167 8.60 -6.55 10.94
N SER A 168 9.27 -7.69 11.04
CA SER A 168 8.74 -9.03 10.82
C SER A 168 8.28 -9.73 12.11
N ASP A 169 8.52 -9.17 13.29
CA ASP A 169 8.39 -9.87 14.57
C ASP A 169 7.85 -9.05 15.74
N VAL A 170 7.49 -7.77 15.51
CA VAL A 170 6.84 -6.92 16.52
C VAL A 170 5.39 -6.62 16.15
N ALA A 171 4.48 -6.60 17.14
CA ALA A 171 3.06 -6.32 16.93
C ALA A 171 2.81 -4.94 16.30
N ASP A 172 3.66 -3.96 16.59
CA ASP A 172 3.57 -2.62 16.03
C ASP A 172 4.38 -2.51 14.73
N ALA A 173 4.02 -3.29 13.72
CA ALA A 173 4.87 -3.59 12.56
C ALA A 173 4.95 -2.49 11.47
N PHE A 174 4.06 -1.51 11.44
CA PHE A 174 4.00 -0.52 10.34
C PHE A 174 4.58 0.84 10.72
N ARG A 175 5.26 1.52 9.79
CA ARG A 175 5.83 2.86 9.98
C ARG A 175 5.66 3.70 8.72
N GLN A 176 5.81 5.01 8.85
CA GLN A 176 6.01 5.91 7.72
C GLN A 176 7.43 6.45 7.77
N SER A 177 7.98 6.88 6.64
CA SER A 177 9.31 7.51 6.59
C SER A 177 9.38 8.89 7.24
N ARG A 178 8.22 9.42 7.62
CA ARG A 178 7.97 10.58 8.47
C ARG A 178 6.45 10.63 8.73
N PRO A 179 5.98 11.30 9.78
CA PRO A 179 4.54 11.48 9.99
C PRO A 179 3.90 12.21 8.79
N LEU A 180 2.93 11.57 8.14
CA LEU A 180 2.22 12.10 6.97
C LEU A 180 0.76 11.75 7.07
N GLU A 181 -0.13 12.69 6.75
CA GLU A 181 -1.52 12.37 6.45
C GLU A 181 -1.65 11.94 4.98
N ASN A 182 -2.77 11.31 4.64
CA ASN A 182 -3.08 11.02 3.24
C ASN A 182 -3.22 12.35 2.46
N PRO A 183 -2.49 12.54 1.35
CA PRO A 183 -2.59 13.77 0.58
C PRO A 183 -3.92 13.84 -0.19
N PRO A 184 -4.35 15.04 -0.62
CA PRO A 184 -5.47 15.21 -1.54
C PRO A 184 -5.03 14.79 -2.95
N SER A 185 -4.90 13.48 -3.17
CA SER A 185 -4.55 12.88 -4.45
C SER A 185 -5.73 12.90 -5.44
N PRO A 186 -5.49 12.96 -6.76
CA PRO A 186 -6.50 12.64 -7.77
C PRO A 186 -7.00 11.21 -7.64
N ARG A 187 -8.11 10.90 -8.33
CA ARG A 187 -8.65 9.54 -8.40
C ARG A 187 -8.40 8.94 -9.76
N PHE A 188 -7.86 7.73 -9.75
CA PHE A 188 -7.43 7.02 -10.94
C PHE A 188 -8.34 5.81 -11.17
N ALA A 189 -9.22 5.90 -12.17
CA ALA A 189 -10.22 4.85 -12.42
C ALA A 189 -9.66 3.64 -13.22
N ALA A 190 -8.45 3.75 -13.76
CA ALA A 190 -7.84 2.69 -14.58
C ALA A 190 -7.49 1.45 -13.73
N THR A 191 -7.66 0.27 -14.34
CA THR A 191 -7.30 -1.00 -13.69
C THR A 191 -5.83 -1.35 -13.93
N LEU A 192 -5.24 -2.13 -13.02
CA LEU A 192 -3.83 -2.50 -13.08
C LEU A 192 -3.55 -3.86 -13.75
N ASP A 193 -4.57 -4.51 -14.33
CA ASP A 193 -4.51 -5.92 -14.74
C ASP A 193 -3.39 -6.24 -15.75
N ASN A 194 -2.99 -5.26 -16.57
CA ASN A 194 -2.01 -5.42 -17.64
C ASN A 194 -0.76 -4.54 -17.45
N VAL A 195 -0.56 -3.94 -16.27
CA VAL A 195 0.58 -3.06 -16.01
C VAL A 195 1.72 -3.82 -15.35
N ARG A 196 2.93 -3.65 -15.89
CA ARG A 196 4.16 -4.19 -15.34
C ARG A 196 5.07 -3.07 -14.86
N VAL A 197 5.17 -2.92 -13.54
CA VAL A 197 6.21 -2.09 -12.91
C VAL A 197 7.13 -2.97 -12.08
N ASP A 198 8.41 -2.96 -12.45
CA ASP A 198 9.46 -3.76 -11.81
C ASP A 198 10.24 -2.93 -10.77
N VAL A 199 10.70 -3.57 -9.69
CA VAL A 199 11.55 -2.95 -8.67
C VAL A 199 12.97 -3.49 -8.80
N VAL A 200 13.94 -2.60 -8.98
CA VAL A 200 15.36 -2.93 -9.14
C VAL A 200 16.15 -2.50 -7.90
N ALA A 201 16.74 -3.47 -7.22
CA ALA A 201 17.60 -3.21 -6.07
C ALA A 201 18.96 -2.62 -6.50
N ILE A 202 19.35 -1.50 -5.88
CA ILE A 202 20.64 -0.87 -6.13
C ILE A 202 21.61 -1.17 -4.99
N TYR A 203 22.82 -1.59 -5.35
CA TYR A 203 23.89 -1.91 -4.42
C TYR A 203 25.26 -1.54 -5.01
N PRO A 204 26.30 -1.33 -4.18
CA PRO A 204 27.64 -1.06 -4.68
C PRO A 204 28.11 -2.16 -5.65
N GLY A 205 28.51 -1.77 -6.85
CA GLY A 205 28.96 -2.68 -7.89
C GLY A 205 27.87 -3.25 -8.81
N CYS A 206 26.58 -2.95 -8.59
CA CYS A 206 25.55 -3.30 -9.57
C CYS A 206 25.74 -2.54 -10.89
N ASP A 207 25.36 -3.17 -11.99
CA ASP A 207 25.30 -2.59 -13.33
C ASP A 207 23.85 -2.50 -13.83
N SER A 208 23.65 -2.24 -15.12
CA SER A 208 22.32 -2.07 -15.71
C SER A 208 21.58 -3.39 -16.00
N ALA A 209 22.15 -4.56 -15.69
CA ALA A 209 21.61 -5.84 -16.13
C ALA A 209 20.13 -6.05 -15.76
N HIS A 210 19.72 -5.64 -14.56
CA HIS A 210 18.33 -5.75 -14.09
C HIS A 210 17.39 -4.74 -14.74
N MET A 211 17.83 -3.51 -15.00
CA MET A 211 17.04 -2.53 -15.75
C MET A 211 16.86 -2.98 -17.20
N ASP A 212 17.94 -3.43 -17.85
CA ASP A 212 17.91 -3.93 -19.23
C ASP A 212 17.05 -5.21 -19.35
N ALA A 213 17.02 -6.06 -18.31
CA ALA A 213 16.11 -7.19 -18.24
C ALA A 213 14.64 -6.75 -18.14
N SER A 214 14.34 -5.72 -17.34
CA SER A 214 12.99 -5.16 -17.20
C SER A 214 12.49 -4.59 -18.53
N LEU A 215 13.33 -3.82 -19.24
CA LEU A 215 13.02 -3.29 -20.58
C LEU A 215 12.75 -4.41 -21.60
N ARG A 216 13.61 -5.45 -21.64
CA ARG A 216 13.40 -6.62 -22.53
C ARG A 216 12.12 -7.39 -22.21
N ALA A 217 11.64 -7.30 -20.97
CA ALA A 217 10.41 -7.92 -20.53
C ALA A 217 9.19 -7.00 -20.67
N ASN A 218 9.34 -5.86 -21.37
CA ASN A 218 8.32 -4.84 -21.62
C ASN A 218 7.73 -4.28 -20.32
N ALA A 219 8.57 -3.95 -19.34
CA ALA A 219 8.11 -3.18 -18.19
C ALA A 219 7.61 -1.80 -18.63
N ASP A 220 6.43 -1.43 -18.15
CA ASP A 220 5.82 -0.12 -18.37
C ASP A 220 6.37 0.96 -17.43
N GLY A 221 7.17 0.57 -16.43
CA GLY A 221 7.84 1.46 -15.51
C GLY A 221 8.84 0.72 -14.60
N ILE A 222 9.78 1.46 -14.03
CA ILE A 222 10.82 0.89 -13.15
C ILE A 222 10.95 1.72 -11.87
N ILE A 223 10.97 1.05 -10.72
CA ILE A 223 11.34 1.64 -9.43
C ILE A 223 12.78 1.25 -9.09
N LEU A 224 13.62 2.22 -8.76
CA LEU A 224 14.93 1.95 -8.18
C LEU A 224 14.83 1.96 -6.65
N ALA A 225 15.19 0.85 -5.99
CA ALA A 225 15.42 0.84 -4.55
C ALA A 225 16.87 1.30 -4.29
N ALA A 226 17.06 2.63 -4.36
CA ALA A 226 18.37 3.27 -4.38
C ALA A 226 19.06 3.30 -3.01
N LEU A 227 20.34 3.69 -3.01
CA LEU A 227 21.16 3.85 -1.80
C LEU A 227 20.90 5.20 -1.15
N GLY A 228 20.90 5.26 0.19
CA GLY A 228 20.88 6.53 0.93
C GLY A 228 19.68 7.40 0.57
N SER A 229 19.94 8.64 0.19
CA SER A 229 18.92 9.64 -0.18
C SER A 229 18.44 9.56 -1.63
N GLY A 230 18.72 8.47 -2.36
CA GLY A 230 18.37 8.32 -3.78
C GLY A 230 19.57 8.20 -4.72
N ASN A 231 20.70 7.65 -4.26
CA ASN A 231 21.94 7.57 -5.04
C ASN A 231 22.13 6.19 -5.68
N ALA A 232 22.81 6.18 -6.82
CA ALA A 232 23.15 5.01 -7.62
C ALA A 232 24.61 5.09 -8.09
N ASN A 233 24.87 4.88 -9.38
CA ASN A 233 26.19 4.97 -10.00
C ASN A 233 26.06 5.37 -11.49
N PRO A 234 27.15 5.76 -12.16
CA PRO A 234 27.10 6.23 -13.56
C PRO A 234 26.49 5.27 -14.56
N ARG A 235 26.67 3.96 -14.40
CA ARG A 235 26.07 2.98 -15.32
C ARG A 235 24.55 2.96 -15.22
N LEU A 236 24.01 3.22 -14.03
CA LEU A 236 22.57 3.31 -13.82
C LEU A 236 21.99 4.63 -14.33
N VAL A 237 22.74 5.73 -14.24
CA VAL A 237 22.35 6.99 -14.89
C VAL A 237 22.21 6.79 -16.39
N GLU A 238 23.16 6.13 -17.05
CA GLU A 238 23.02 5.78 -18.48
C GLU A 238 21.83 4.85 -18.75
N ALA A 239 21.51 3.94 -17.83
CA ALA A 239 20.35 3.06 -17.98
C ALA A 239 19.02 3.81 -17.84
N VAL A 240 18.95 4.81 -16.96
CA VAL A 240 17.80 5.72 -16.84
C VAL A 240 17.60 6.49 -18.15
N ARG A 241 18.67 7.04 -18.75
CA ARG A 241 18.55 7.73 -20.05
C ARG A 241 17.97 6.82 -21.13
N ARG A 242 18.44 5.58 -21.20
CA ARG A 242 17.89 4.59 -22.15
C ARG A 242 16.40 4.31 -21.91
N CYS A 243 15.94 4.28 -20.65
CA CYS A 243 14.52 4.12 -20.33
C CYS A 243 13.72 5.34 -20.80
N ALA A 244 14.24 6.55 -20.55
CA ALA A 244 13.62 7.79 -21.01
C ALA A 244 13.51 7.86 -22.54
N ASP A 245 14.56 7.45 -23.26
CA ASP A 245 14.58 7.43 -24.73
C ASP A 245 13.48 6.54 -25.34
N VAL A 246 13.04 5.50 -24.62
CA VAL A 246 11.96 4.60 -25.05
C VAL A 246 10.63 4.86 -24.32
N GLY A 247 10.54 5.95 -23.54
CA GLY A 247 9.33 6.38 -22.85
C GLY A 247 8.93 5.53 -21.64
N VAL A 248 9.86 4.78 -21.04
CA VAL A 248 9.61 4.01 -19.81
C VAL A 248 9.98 4.85 -18.59
N PRO A 249 9.01 5.28 -17.76
CA PRO A 249 9.28 6.10 -16.57
C PRO A 249 10.11 5.33 -15.54
N VAL A 250 11.10 6.02 -14.96
CA VAL A 250 11.91 5.51 -13.85
C VAL A 250 11.68 6.38 -12.62
N VAL A 251 11.42 5.75 -11.48
CA VAL A 251 11.26 6.44 -10.20
C VAL A 251 12.33 5.98 -9.22
N VAL A 252 13.04 6.93 -8.63
CA VAL A 252 14.01 6.69 -7.57
C VAL A 252 13.28 6.65 -6.23
N SER A 253 13.23 5.48 -5.62
CA SER A 253 12.87 5.28 -4.21
C SER A 253 14.13 4.91 -3.43
N SER A 254 14.03 4.64 -2.13
CA SER A 254 15.18 4.28 -1.30
C SER A 254 14.96 2.99 -0.54
N ARG A 255 16.04 2.21 -0.39
CA ARG A 255 16.09 1.09 0.55
C ARG A 255 16.18 1.56 2.02
N VAL A 256 16.49 2.83 2.26
CA VAL A 256 16.53 3.40 3.60
C VAL A 256 15.11 3.63 4.07
N SER A 257 14.76 3.07 5.23
CA SER A 257 13.39 3.06 5.75
C SER A 257 12.90 4.44 6.19
N ASP A 258 13.76 5.28 6.75
CA ASP A 258 13.39 6.57 7.36
C ASP A 258 14.01 7.77 6.60
N GLY A 259 13.34 8.92 6.65
CA GLY A 259 13.80 10.18 6.06
C GLY A 259 13.34 10.44 4.62
N LEU A 260 13.72 11.62 4.12
CA LEU A 260 13.37 12.13 2.79
C LEU A 260 14.42 11.77 1.75
N LEU A 261 13.96 11.48 0.53
CA LEU A 261 14.83 11.49 -0.63
C LEU A 261 15.01 12.93 -1.10
N VAL A 262 16.27 13.32 -1.31
CA VAL A 262 16.63 14.64 -1.82
C VAL A 262 17.65 14.42 -2.92
N SER A 263 17.32 14.87 -4.12
CA SER A 263 18.16 14.78 -5.33
C SER A 263 19.25 15.85 -5.34
N SER A 264 20.10 15.89 -4.31
CA SER A 264 21.11 16.94 -4.12
C SER A 264 22.52 16.57 -4.58
N TYR A 265 22.83 15.27 -4.67
CA TYR A 265 24.17 14.80 -5.03
C TYR A 265 24.30 14.65 -6.55
N GLY A 266 25.29 15.33 -7.13
CA GLY A 266 25.78 15.10 -8.50
C GLY A 266 27.14 14.39 -8.51
N GLY A 267 27.78 14.29 -9.68
CA GLY A 267 29.10 13.69 -9.83
C GLY A 267 29.08 12.33 -10.54
N GLY A 268 28.00 12.07 -11.28
CA GLY A 268 27.85 10.97 -12.20
C GLY A 268 26.96 9.84 -11.70
N GLY A 269 26.45 9.85 -10.48
CA GLY A 269 25.61 8.76 -9.97
C GLY A 269 24.70 9.11 -8.79
N GLY A 270 24.65 10.37 -8.39
CA GLY A 270 23.76 10.79 -7.31
C GLY A 270 22.35 11.07 -7.81
N GLY A 271 21.44 11.37 -6.88
CA GLY A 271 20.04 11.65 -7.21
C GLY A 271 19.84 12.81 -8.20
N HIS A 272 20.73 13.82 -8.19
CA HIS A 272 20.68 14.89 -9.19
C HIS A 272 20.95 14.35 -10.60
N ASP A 273 21.99 13.53 -10.77
CA ASP A 273 22.35 12.95 -12.07
C ASP A 273 21.24 12.01 -12.61
N LEU A 274 20.54 11.31 -11.71
CA LEU A 274 19.39 10.46 -12.07
C LEU A 274 18.19 11.29 -12.52
N ALA A 275 17.92 12.43 -11.86
CA ALA A 275 16.87 13.35 -12.26
C ALA A 275 17.16 13.97 -13.64
N ASP A 276 18.39 14.44 -13.86
CA ASP A 276 18.83 14.96 -15.15
C ASP A 276 18.77 13.92 -16.28
N ALA A 277 18.89 12.63 -15.93
CA ALA A 277 18.70 11.52 -16.87
C ALA A 277 17.22 11.18 -17.15
N GLY A 278 16.27 11.81 -16.46
CA GLY A 278 14.83 11.64 -16.68
C GLY A 278 14.10 10.82 -15.60
N ALA A 279 14.71 10.53 -14.46
CA ALA A 279 14.02 9.84 -13.36
C ALA A 279 13.30 10.80 -12.40
N SER A 280 12.07 10.48 -12.02
CA SER A 280 11.37 11.15 -10.92
C SER A 280 11.85 10.62 -9.57
N HIS A 281 11.72 11.40 -8.49
CA HIS A 281 12.12 10.97 -7.15
C HIS A 281 10.90 10.83 -6.24
N SER A 282 10.76 9.66 -5.62
CA SER A 282 9.78 9.43 -4.57
C SER A 282 10.21 10.13 -3.29
N SER A 283 9.45 11.12 -2.84
CA SER A 283 9.78 11.86 -1.62
C SER A 283 9.68 10.97 -0.38
N THR A 284 8.57 10.23 -0.25
CA THR A 284 8.25 9.46 0.97
C THR A 284 7.95 8.00 0.72
N LEU A 285 7.41 7.64 -0.45
CA LEU A 285 7.02 6.26 -0.72
C LEU A 285 8.23 5.36 -0.90
N ARG A 286 8.26 4.28 -0.12
CA ARG A 286 9.23 3.19 -0.24
C ARG A 286 8.88 2.27 -1.42
N PRO A 287 9.81 1.40 -1.87
CA PRO A 287 9.70 0.76 -3.18
C PRO A 287 8.37 0.04 -3.44
N GLY A 288 7.78 -0.62 -2.43
CA GLY A 288 6.47 -1.26 -2.54
C GLY A 288 5.37 -0.27 -2.93
N GLN A 289 5.14 0.76 -2.11
CA GLN A 289 4.14 1.79 -2.41
C GLN A 289 4.47 2.64 -3.65
N ALA A 290 5.75 2.93 -3.89
CA ALA A 290 6.17 3.67 -5.09
C ALA A 290 5.81 2.90 -6.37
N ARG A 291 5.95 1.57 -6.36
CA ARG A 291 5.52 0.68 -7.45
C ARG A 291 4.03 0.78 -7.72
N ILE A 292 3.19 0.76 -6.67
CA ILE A 292 1.73 0.87 -6.81
C ILE A 292 1.31 2.23 -7.37
N LEU A 293 1.92 3.32 -6.90
CA LEU A 293 1.64 4.65 -7.42
C LEU A 293 2.04 4.76 -8.90
N LEU A 294 3.25 4.30 -9.27
CA LEU A 294 3.68 4.34 -10.67
C LEU A 294 2.80 3.47 -11.56
N ALA A 295 2.44 2.26 -11.13
CA ALA A 295 1.55 1.39 -11.89
C ALA A 295 0.18 2.05 -12.14
N THR A 296 -0.35 2.76 -11.13
CA THR A 296 -1.61 3.51 -11.24
C THR A 296 -1.52 4.67 -12.22
N LEU A 297 -0.43 5.43 -12.18
CA LEU A 297 -0.19 6.57 -13.07
C LEU A 297 -0.01 6.11 -14.53
N VAL A 298 0.78 5.05 -14.74
CA VAL A 298 0.99 4.42 -16.05
C VAL A 298 -0.33 3.88 -16.62
N ALA A 299 -1.10 3.13 -15.83
CA ALA A 299 -2.42 2.63 -16.23
C ALA A 299 -3.37 3.76 -16.67
N SER A 300 -3.23 4.93 -16.03
CA SER A 300 -4.06 6.11 -16.28
C SER A 300 -3.56 7.00 -17.42
N GLY A 301 -2.44 6.66 -18.06
CA GLY A 301 -1.82 7.50 -19.09
C GLY A 301 -1.37 8.86 -18.55
N ALA A 302 -0.90 8.91 -17.30
CA ALA A 302 -0.43 10.15 -16.67
C ALA A 302 0.75 10.76 -17.44
N THR A 303 0.80 12.09 -17.47
CA THR A 303 1.96 12.82 -18.04
C THR A 303 3.16 12.78 -17.07
N ALA A 304 4.34 13.10 -17.59
CA ALA A 304 5.55 13.19 -16.77
C ALA A 304 5.39 14.19 -15.60
N GLU A 305 4.73 15.32 -15.84
CA GLU A 305 4.47 16.34 -14.82
C GLU A 305 3.56 15.81 -13.70
N LEU A 306 2.53 15.02 -14.04
CA LEU A 306 1.66 14.41 -13.04
C LEU A 306 2.40 13.33 -12.24
N ILE A 307 3.29 12.56 -12.89
CA ILE A 307 4.16 11.60 -12.21
C ILE A 307 5.04 12.31 -11.19
N GLU A 308 5.73 13.39 -11.60
CA GLU A 308 6.55 14.19 -10.68
C GLU A 308 5.74 14.75 -9.50
N GLN A 309 4.57 15.35 -9.76
CA GLN A 309 3.70 15.86 -8.71
C GLN A 309 3.23 14.78 -7.74
N ALA A 310 2.89 13.60 -8.24
CA ALA A 310 2.45 12.48 -7.42
C ALA A 310 3.56 11.97 -6.50
N PHE A 311 4.80 11.86 -7.00
CA PHE A 311 5.96 11.45 -6.22
C PHE A 311 6.53 12.55 -5.31
N ALA A 312 6.07 13.80 -5.49
CA ALA A 312 6.18 14.89 -4.52
C ALA A 312 5.02 14.90 -3.49
N ASP A 313 4.37 13.76 -3.26
CA ASP A 313 3.25 13.58 -2.33
C ASP A 313 2.02 14.46 -2.64
N PHE A 314 1.84 14.89 -3.90
CA PHE A 314 0.87 15.92 -4.29
C PHE A 314 0.96 17.20 -3.43
N ALA A 315 2.13 17.48 -2.85
CA ALA A 315 2.39 18.72 -2.14
C ALA A 315 2.48 19.84 -3.19
N GLY A 316 1.33 20.32 -3.69
CA GLY A 316 1.29 21.32 -4.75
C GLY A 316 2.13 22.53 -4.37
N ASP A 317 3.00 23.00 -5.28
CA ASP A 317 3.91 24.17 -5.23
C ASP A 317 4.19 24.79 -3.85
N ARG A 318 4.38 23.97 -2.82
CA ARG A 318 5.03 24.42 -1.59
C ARG A 318 6.50 24.32 -1.88
N LYS A 319 6.99 25.31 -2.62
CA LYS A 319 8.42 25.63 -2.62
C LYS A 319 8.88 25.65 -1.16
N PRO A 320 10.04 25.04 -0.85
CA PRO A 320 10.62 25.15 0.48
C PRO A 320 10.79 26.60 0.91
#